data_AF-A0A9P5HTM3-F1
#
_entry.id   AF-A0A9P5HTM3-F1
#
_cell.length_a   1.000
_cell.length_b   1.000
_cell.length_c   1.000
_cell.angle_alpha   90.00
_cell.angle_beta   90.00
_cell.angle_gamma   90.00
#
_symmetry.space_group_name_H-M   'P 1'
#
loop_
_entity.id
_entity.type
_entity.pdbx_description
1 polymer ?
#
loop_
_entity_poly.entity_id
_entity_poly.type
_entity_poly.pdbx_seq_one_letter_code
_entity_poly.pdbx_strand_id
1 'polypeptide(L)'
;MSEILSIETEVIRPQTPEDRSTYTESKNPSDSMVLFNVDDSAWLSIPRKGNFEFKIFARKQEKGKFVYQVKDPKTGVLYKEGEWVKQERLSSA
;
A
#
# COMPACT_ATOMS: atom_id res chain seq x y z
N MET A 1 -21.19 -40.54 37.08
CA MET A 1 -20.68 -41.06 35.79
C MET A 1 -21.83 -41.06 34.80
N SER A 2 -21.57 -40.59 33.59
CA SER A 2 -22.48 -40.36 32.44
C SER A 2 -23.10 -38.96 32.37
N GLU A 3 -22.26 -37.98 32.02
CA GLU A 3 -22.69 -36.70 31.47
C GLU A 3 -23.07 -36.88 30.00
N ILE A 4 -24.20 -36.27 29.62
CA ILE A 4 -24.82 -36.37 28.30
C ILE A 4 -24.03 -35.45 27.37
N LEU A 5 -23.42 -36.01 26.32
CA LEU A 5 -22.71 -35.26 25.30
C LEU A 5 -23.74 -34.57 24.39
N SER A 6 -24.11 -33.32 24.71
CA SER A 6 -24.90 -32.46 23.83
C SER A 6 -24.04 -32.03 22.64
N ILE A 7 -24.12 -32.78 21.55
CA ILE A 7 -23.55 -32.38 20.27
C ILE A 7 -24.46 -31.28 19.72
N GLU A 8 -24.14 -30.02 20.02
CA GLU A 8 -24.66 -28.87 19.28
C GLU A 8 -24.20 -29.03 17.83
N THR A 9 -25.10 -29.56 17.01
CA THR A 9 -24.91 -29.60 15.56
C THR A 9 -25.14 -28.17 15.08
N GLU A 10 -24.07 -27.39 15.03
CA GLU A 10 -24.06 -26.05 14.45
C GLU A 10 -24.52 -26.18 12.99
N VAL A 11 -25.75 -25.71 12.72
CA VAL A 11 -26.32 -25.71 11.37
C VAL A 11 -25.53 -24.69 10.56
N ILE A 12 -24.54 -25.16 9.79
CA ILE A 12 -23.74 -24.32 8.89
C ILE A 12 -24.66 -23.85 7.76
N ARG A 13 -25.33 -22.70 7.95
CA ARG A 13 -26.06 -22.02 6.88
C ARG A 13 -25.05 -21.40 5.90
N PRO A 14 -25.34 -21.34 4.59
CA PRO A 14 -24.49 -20.63 3.64
C PRO A 14 -24.36 -19.16 4.06
N GLN A 15 -23.13 -18.65 4.16
CA GLN A 15 -22.90 -17.24 4.44
C GLN A 15 -23.55 -16.39 3.35
N THR A 16 -24.48 -15.52 3.73
CA THR A 16 -25.08 -14.56 2.79
C THR A 16 -24.17 -13.34 2.67
N PRO A 17 -24.26 -12.55 1.58
CA PRO A 17 -23.53 -11.27 1.47
C PRO A 17 -23.79 -10.31 2.65
N GLU A 18 -24.92 -10.49 3.33
CA GLU A 18 -25.41 -9.73 4.47
C GLU A 18 -24.72 -10.14 5.78
N ASP A 19 -24.16 -11.37 5.85
CA ASP A 19 -23.35 -11.85 6.99
C ASP A 19 -21.95 -11.23 7.03
N ARG A 20 -21.59 -10.37 6.05
CA ARG A 20 -20.38 -9.53 6.07
C ARG A 20 -20.53 -8.40 7.11
N SER A 21 -20.61 -8.75 8.38
CA SER A 21 -20.85 -7.80 9.49
C SER A 21 -19.56 -7.19 10.07
N THR A 22 -18.39 -7.43 9.46
CA THR A 22 -17.13 -6.87 9.93
C THR A 22 -16.51 -5.94 8.90
N TYR A 23 -16.92 -4.67 8.98
CA TYR A 23 -16.08 -3.58 8.49
C TYR A 23 -14.82 -3.57 9.36
N THR A 24 -13.69 -4.00 8.80
CA THR A 24 -12.41 -3.85 9.50
C THR A 24 -12.00 -2.40 9.33
N GLU A 25 -12.38 -1.56 10.29
CA GLU A 25 -11.99 -0.16 10.30
C GLU A 25 -10.46 -0.07 10.37
N SER A 26 -9.85 0.61 9.39
CA SER A 26 -8.42 0.90 9.42
C SER A 26 -8.12 1.67 10.69
N LYS A 27 -7.25 1.13 11.56
CA LYS A 27 -6.93 1.73 12.86
C LYS A 27 -6.38 3.16 12.76
N ASN A 28 -5.95 3.59 11.57
CA ASN A 28 -5.60 4.97 11.22
C ASN A 28 -6.16 5.32 9.82
N PRO A 29 -7.35 5.91 9.71
CA PRO A 29 -7.89 6.34 8.41
C PRO A 29 -7.07 7.48 7.78
N SER A 30 -6.21 8.15 8.56
CA SER A 30 -5.28 9.18 8.07
C SER A 30 -4.03 8.61 7.39
N ASP A 31 -3.73 7.32 7.59
CA ASP A 31 -2.55 6.71 6.98
C ASP A 31 -2.83 6.49 5.49
N SER A 32 -1.96 7.05 4.66
CA SER A 32 -2.05 6.91 3.20
C SER A 32 -1.89 5.45 2.81
N MET A 33 -2.66 4.95 1.85
CA MET A 33 -2.42 3.64 1.25
C MET A 33 -1.15 3.67 0.40
N VAL A 34 -0.42 2.56 0.41
CA VAL A 34 0.73 2.39 -0.48
C VAL A 34 0.26 2.33 -1.92
N LEU A 35 0.75 3.23 -2.78
CA LEU A 35 0.45 3.22 -4.21
C LEU A 35 1.56 2.57 -5.05
N PHE A 36 2.80 2.54 -4.56
CA PHE A 36 3.93 2.00 -5.31
C PHE A 36 4.75 1.01 -4.47
N ASN A 37 5.17 -0.08 -5.10
CA ASN A 37 6.11 -1.06 -4.58
C ASN A 37 7.53 -0.77 -5.07
N VAL A 38 8.51 -1.40 -4.42
CA VAL A 38 9.90 -1.35 -4.89
C VAL A 38 9.99 -1.99 -6.27
N ASP A 39 10.80 -1.40 -7.14
CA ASP A 39 10.98 -1.72 -8.57
C ASP A 39 9.79 -1.41 -9.50
N ASP A 40 8.67 -0.89 -8.99
CA ASP A 40 7.62 -0.32 -9.83
C ASP A 40 8.15 0.88 -10.63
N SER A 41 7.65 1.07 -11.85
CA SER A 41 7.87 2.29 -12.62
C SER A 41 6.87 3.37 -12.21
N ALA A 42 7.34 4.61 -12.06
CA ALA A 42 6.51 5.77 -11.77
C ALA A 42 7.00 7.02 -12.50
N TRP A 43 6.08 7.86 -12.98
CA TRP A 43 6.39 9.20 -13.46
C TRP A 43 6.59 10.14 -12.27
N LEU A 44 7.81 10.70 -12.12
CA LEU A 44 8.08 11.76 -11.17
C LEU A 44 7.87 13.13 -11.82
N SER A 45 7.01 13.95 -11.23
CA SER A 45 6.85 15.35 -11.63
C SER A 45 7.96 16.23 -11.06
N ILE A 46 8.78 16.79 -11.95
CA ILE A 46 9.87 17.71 -11.61
C ILE A 46 9.45 19.13 -12.01
N PRO A 47 9.27 20.05 -11.04
CA PRO A 47 8.89 21.42 -11.32
C PRO A 47 9.80 22.06 -12.36
N ARG A 48 9.22 22.71 -13.37
CA ARG A 48 9.91 23.39 -14.48
C ARG A 48 10.71 22.49 -15.43
N LYS A 49 10.72 21.17 -15.24
CA LYS A 49 11.37 20.21 -16.16
C LYS A 49 10.40 19.26 -16.84
N GLY A 50 9.28 18.92 -16.19
CA GLY A 50 8.29 17.97 -16.70
C GLY A 50 8.25 16.67 -15.92
N ASN A 51 7.62 15.64 -16.49
CA ASN A 51 7.47 14.32 -15.90
C ASN A 51 8.49 13.35 -16.52
N PHE A 52 9.19 12.59 -15.68
CA PHE A 52 10.20 11.63 -16.12
C PHE A 52 9.98 10.29 -15.44
N GLU A 53 10.20 9.20 -16.17
CA GLU A 53 10.01 7.85 -15.65
C GLU A 53 11.20 7.48 -14.76
N PHE A 54 10.91 7.02 -13.55
CA PHE A 54 11.87 6.45 -12.63
C PHE A 54 11.37 5.10 -12.09
N LYS A 55 12.30 4.30 -11.57
CA LYS A 55 11.94 3.11 -10.77
C LYS A 55 11.96 3.44 -9.28
N ILE A 56 11.02 2.89 -8.53
CA ILE A 56 11.06 2.95 -7.08
C ILE A 56 12.26 2.13 -6.57
N PHE A 57 13.13 2.77 -5.82
CA PHE A 57 14.28 2.11 -5.20
C PHE A 57 13.99 1.68 -3.76
N ALA A 58 13.36 2.56 -2.98
CA ALA A 58 12.99 2.30 -1.60
C ALA A 58 11.70 3.05 -1.23
N ARG A 59 10.96 2.55 -0.24
CA ARG A 59 9.79 3.23 0.34
C ARG A 59 9.85 3.22 1.85
N LYS A 60 9.27 4.23 2.47
CA LYS A 60 9.00 4.26 3.92
C LYS A 60 7.76 5.10 4.21
N GLN A 61 7.22 4.94 5.41
CA GLN A 61 6.12 5.75 5.90
C GLN A 61 6.68 6.79 6.89
N GLU A 62 6.39 8.07 6.64
CA GLU A 62 6.71 9.19 7.53
C GLU A 62 5.42 9.92 7.91
N LYS A 63 5.10 9.99 9.21
CA LYS A 63 3.92 10.69 9.73
C LYS A 63 2.62 10.27 9.02
N GLY A 64 2.45 8.97 8.80
CA GLY A 64 1.28 8.40 8.11
C GLY A 64 1.31 8.51 6.59
N LYS A 65 2.29 9.18 5.98
CA LYS A 65 2.41 9.34 4.53
C LYS A 65 3.54 8.51 3.95
N PHE A 66 3.33 7.96 2.76
CA PHE A 66 4.40 7.25 2.03
C PHE A 66 5.32 8.23 1.30
N VAL A 67 6.62 7.99 1.47
CA VAL A 67 7.69 8.65 0.73
C VAL A 67 8.59 7.60 0.08
N TYR A 68 9.18 7.96 -1.04
CA TYR A 68 9.88 7.04 -1.94
C TYR A 68 11.24 7.61 -2.34
N GLN A 69 12.23 6.75 -2.46
CA GLN A 69 13.43 7.06 -3.24
C GLN A 69 13.25 6.45 -4.63
N VAL A 70 13.67 7.19 -5.65
CA VAL A 70 13.55 6.75 -7.03
C VAL A 70 14.92 6.76 -7.71
N LYS A 71 15.14 5.81 -8.62
CA LYS A 71 16.37 5.65 -9.41
C LYS A 71 16.05 5.72 -10.89
N ASP A 72 16.97 6.29 -11.66
CA ASP A 72 16.87 6.28 -13.11
C ASP A 72 16.93 4.82 -13.60
N PRO A 73 15.98 4.37 -14.44
CA PRO A 73 15.90 2.96 -14.84
C PRO A 73 17.04 2.53 -15.76
N LYS A 74 17.71 3.47 -16.43
CA LYS A 74 18.81 3.22 -17.38
C LYS A 74 20.16 3.23 -16.67
N THR A 75 20.38 4.22 -15.80
CA THR A 75 21.69 4.42 -15.14
C THR A 75 21.74 3.83 -13.73
N GLY A 76 20.61 3.55 -13.11
CA GLY A 76 20.52 3.11 -11.71
C GLY A 76 20.84 4.22 -10.69
N VAL A 77 21.14 5.43 -11.15
CA VAL A 77 21.50 6.56 -10.28
C VAL A 77 20.26 7.08 -9.54
N LEU A 78 20.41 7.32 -8.25
CA LEU A 78 19.34 7.89 -7.42
C LEU A 78 19.03 9.33 -7.82
N TYR A 79 17.75 9.66 -7.87
CA TYR A 79 17.30 11.02 -8.08
C TYR A 79 17.82 11.95 -6.97
N LYS A 80 18.52 13.01 -7.37
CA LYS A 80 19.12 14.03 -6.47
C LYS A 80 19.78 13.41 -5.24
N GLU A 81 20.72 12.48 -5.47
CA GLU A 81 21.51 11.86 -4.41
C GLU A 81 20.67 11.09 -3.36
N GLY A 82 19.46 10.65 -3.73
CA GLY A 82 18.57 9.89 -2.85
C GLY A 82 17.52 10.75 -2.13
N GLU A 83 17.05 11.83 -2.74
CA GLU A 83 15.93 12.62 -2.20
C GLU A 83 14.69 11.71 -2.00
N TRP A 84 14.08 11.79 -0.81
CA TRP A 84 12.79 11.17 -0.54
C TRP A 84 11.67 12.02 -1.14
N VAL A 85 11.03 11.52 -2.19
CA VAL A 85 9.89 12.17 -2.85
C VAL A 85 8.58 11.68 -2.24
N LYS A 86 7.64 12.60 -2.04
CA LYS A 86 6.31 12.26 -1.52
C LYS A 86 5.47 11.55 -2.60
N GLN A 87 4.57 10.68 -2.17
CA GLN A 87 3.65 9.96 -3.05
C GLN A 87 2.90 10.89 -4.02
N GLU A 88 2.53 12.09 -3.59
CA GLU A 88 1.75 13.04 -4.41
C GLU A 88 2.53 13.62 -5.60
N ARG A 89 3.86 13.38 -5.68
CA ARG A 89 4.70 13.78 -6.83
C ARG A 89 4.85 12.65 -7.86
N LEU A 90 4.35 11.47 -7.56
CA LEU A 90 4.45 10.27 -8.40
C LEU A 90 3.10 9.94 -9.02
N SER A 91 3.14 9.46 -10.26
CA SER A 91 2.00 8.90 -10.97
C SER A 91 2.38 7.55 -11.56
N SER A 92 1.41 6.65 -11.73
CA SER A 92 1.63 5.36 -12.40
C SER A 92 2.19 5.58 -13.81
N ALA A 93 3.21 4.79 -14.16
CA ALA A 93 3.92 4.88 -15.43
C ALA A 93 3.11 4.40 -16.63
#